data_AF-A0A242MUX7-F1
#
_entry.id   AF-A0A242MUX7-F1
#
_cell.length_a   1.000
_cell.length_b   1.000
_cell.length_c   1.000
_cell.angle_alpha   90.00
_cell.angle_beta   90.00
_cell.angle_gamma   90.00
#
_symmetry.space_group_name_H-M   'P 1'
#
loop_
_entity.id
_entity.type
_entity.pdbx_description
1 polymer ?
#
loop_
_entity_poly.entity_id
_entity_poly.type
_entity_poly.pdbx_seq_one_letter_code
_entity_poly.pdbx_strand_id
1 'polypeptide(L)'
;MLSEQEISALQDVAPSLLSEAKTASPENKAFVFSMELESHLLPGLRIRMPPSPDDNPPPFPLDLFVGIPLAELKALAHADAAERQKLIAHFGATFSPRLLRAIQHFDAHTVNYEAGFQSEPGTTSVILEDSV
;
A
#
# COMPACT_ATOMS: atom_id res chain seq x y z
N MET A 1 -14.72 -9.46 -0.82
CA MET A 1 -14.51 -9.38 -2.28
C MET A 1 -15.18 -8.13 -2.82
N LEU A 2 -14.56 -7.51 -3.82
CA LEU A 2 -15.08 -6.36 -4.57
C LEU A 2 -15.79 -6.88 -5.83
N SER A 3 -16.87 -6.22 -6.23
CA SER A 3 -17.54 -6.44 -7.51
C SER A 3 -16.77 -5.78 -8.65
N GLU A 4 -17.04 -6.18 -9.90
CA GLU A 4 -16.40 -5.57 -11.08
C GLU A 4 -16.68 -4.07 -11.19
N GLN A 5 -17.88 -3.63 -10.78
CA GLN A 5 -18.25 -2.21 -10.74
C GLN A 5 -17.41 -1.45 -9.69
N GLU A 6 -17.24 -2.03 -8.50
CA GLU A 6 -16.39 -1.44 -7.45
C GLU A 6 -14.92 -1.40 -7.89
N ILE A 7 -14.42 -2.43 -8.57
CA ILE A 7 -13.05 -2.45 -9.11
C ILE A 7 -12.87 -1.35 -10.15
N SER A 8 -13.82 -1.19 -11.09
CA SER A 8 -13.77 -0.13 -12.10
C SER A 8 -13.76 1.26 -11.45
N ALA A 9 -14.61 1.50 -10.45
CA ALA A 9 -14.63 2.77 -9.73
C ALA A 9 -13.31 3.02 -8.97
N LEU A 10 -12.71 1.96 -8.42
CA LEU A 10 -11.42 2.04 -7.73
C LEU A 10 -10.24 2.29 -8.69
N GLN A 11 -10.31 1.78 -9.92
CA GLN A 11 -9.29 2.03 -10.95
C GLN A 11 -9.21 3.52 -11.31
N ASP A 12 -10.35 4.23 -11.32
CA ASP A 12 -10.38 5.67 -11.60
C ASP A 12 -9.70 6.51 -10.49
N VAL A 13 -9.74 6.03 -9.24
CA VAL A 13 -9.15 6.73 -8.07
C VAL A 13 -7.78 6.21 -7.66
N ALA A 14 -7.37 5.07 -8.19
CA ALA A 14 -6.06 4.46 -7.94
C ALA A 14 -4.89 5.43 -8.11
N PRO A 15 -4.84 6.30 -9.16
CA PRO A 15 -3.76 7.28 -9.29
C PRO A 15 -3.68 8.25 -8.10
N SER A 16 -4.81 8.68 -7.56
CA SER A 16 -4.87 9.57 -6.40
C SER A 16 -4.41 8.85 -5.13
N LEU A 17 -4.88 7.63 -4.87
CA LEU A 17 -4.42 6.82 -3.73
C LEU A 17 -2.90 6.58 -3.79
N LEU A 18 -2.37 6.27 -4.98
CA LEU A 18 -0.92 6.10 -5.18
C LEU A 18 -0.15 7.40 -4.94
N SER A 19 -0.69 8.54 -5.35
CA SER A 19 -0.08 9.84 -5.12
C SER A 19 0.00 10.18 -3.64
N GLU A 20 -1.08 9.90 -2.89
CA GLU A 20 -1.12 10.08 -1.44
C GLU A 20 -0.14 9.15 -0.72
N ALA A 21 -0.13 7.86 -1.07
CA ALA A 21 0.81 6.89 -0.49
C ALA A 21 2.28 7.28 -0.76
N LYS A 22 2.59 7.74 -1.98
CA LYS A 22 3.92 8.25 -2.34
C LYS A 22 4.31 9.48 -1.51
N THR A 23 3.39 10.44 -1.35
CA THR A 23 3.63 11.64 -0.55
C THR A 23 3.87 11.32 0.92
N ALA A 24 3.21 10.27 1.43
CA ALA A 24 3.35 9.81 2.81
C ALA A 24 4.60 8.93 3.06
N SER A 25 5.38 8.63 2.02
CA SER A 25 6.55 7.76 2.10
C SER A 25 7.81 8.49 2.59
N PRO A 26 8.81 7.77 3.13
CA PRO A 26 10.07 8.36 3.55
C PRO A 26 10.74 9.17 2.43
N GLU A 27 11.20 10.38 2.76
CA GLU A 27 11.90 11.25 1.81
C GLU A 27 13.14 10.55 1.24
N ASN A 28 13.45 10.80 -0.04
CA ASN A 28 14.63 10.30 -0.75
C ASN A 28 14.68 8.80 -1.06
N LYS A 29 13.54 8.08 -1.01
CA LYS A 29 13.45 6.69 -1.48
C LYS A 29 12.80 6.59 -2.85
N ALA A 30 13.41 5.81 -3.73
CA ALA A 30 12.93 5.56 -5.09
C ALA A 30 11.84 4.47 -5.14
N PHE A 31 10.95 4.43 -4.15
CA PHE A 31 9.93 3.40 -4.07
C PHE A 31 8.98 3.46 -5.27
N VAL A 32 8.68 2.27 -5.80
CA VAL A 32 7.68 2.07 -6.84
C VAL A 32 6.39 1.60 -6.17
N PHE A 33 5.32 2.36 -6.38
CA PHE A 33 3.98 2.05 -5.87
C PHE A 33 3.09 1.59 -7.01
N SER A 34 2.36 0.50 -6.81
CA SER A 34 1.33 0.02 -7.74
C SER A 34 0.10 -0.47 -6.97
N MET A 35 -1.09 -0.20 -7.49
CA MET A 35 -2.32 -0.79 -6.95
C MET A 35 -2.51 -2.20 -7.50
N GLU A 36 -2.89 -3.12 -6.64
CA GLU A 36 -3.30 -4.48 -7.02
C GLU A 36 -4.79 -4.61 -6.67
N LEU A 37 -5.66 -4.42 -7.68
CA LEU A 37 -7.12 -4.35 -7.52
C LEU A 37 -7.84 -5.48 -8.27
N GLU A 38 -7.23 -6.67 -8.35
CA GLU A 38 -7.80 -7.80 -9.06
C GLU A 38 -8.84 -8.54 -8.20
N SER A 39 -9.91 -9.01 -8.84
CA SER A 39 -11.05 -9.65 -8.17
C SER A 39 -10.72 -10.93 -7.41
N HIS A 40 -9.59 -11.56 -7.72
CA HIS A 40 -9.13 -12.82 -7.12
C HIS A 40 -8.02 -12.64 -6.08
N LEU A 41 -7.61 -11.39 -5.82
CA LEU A 41 -6.58 -11.06 -4.84
C LEU A 41 -7.17 -10.26 -3.68
N LEU A 42 -6.45 -10.21 -2.56
CA LEU A 42 -6.70 -9.17 -1.57
C LEU A 42 -6.39 -7.84 -2.25
N PRO A 43 -7.32 -6.87 -2.29
CA PRO A 43 -7.04 -5.60 -2.92
C PRO A 43 -6.11 -4.78 -2.03
N GLY A 44 -5.14 -4.14 -2.65
CA GLY A 44 -4.12 -3.44 -1.89
C GLY A 44 -3.18 -2.62 -2.75
N LEU A 45 -2.08 -2.25 -2.10
CA LEU A 45 -1.01 -1.46 -2.67
C LEU A 45 0.29 -2.24 -2.51
N ARG A 46 1.12 -2.24 -3.55
CA ARG A 46 2.45 -2.84 -3.50
C ARG A 46 3.51 -1.76 -3.52
N ILE A 47 4.46 -1.87 -2.60
CA ILE A 47 5.61 -0.97 -2.45
C ILE A 47 6.87 -1.78 -2.73
N ARG A 48 7.64 -1.35 -3.73
CA ARG A 48 8.89 -2.02 -4.10
C ARG A 48 10.05 -1.06 -4.15
N MET A 49 11.22 -1.53 -3.72
CA MET A 49 12.47 -0.93 -4.13
C MET A 49 12.80 -1.42 -5.55
N PRO A 50 13.20 -0.53 -6.50
CA PRO A 50 13.62 -0.97 -7.82
C PRO A 50 14.84 -1.91 -7.71
N PRO A 51 14.92 -2.94 -8.56
CA PRO A 51 16.02 -3.89 -8.51
C PRO A 51 17.34 -3.19 -8.87
N SER A 52 18.36 -3.43 -8.06
CA SER A 52 19.76 -3.07 -8.28
C SER A 52 20.55 -4.34 -8.66
N PRO A 53 21.55 -4.24 -9.54
CA PRO A 53 22.40 -5.38 -9.91
C PRO A 53 23.14 -6.04 -8.72
N ASP A 54 23.21 -5.38 -7.56
CA ASP A 54 23.94 -5.83 -6.36
C ASP A 54 23.06 -6.55 -5.31
N ASP A 55 21.77 -6.79 -5.58
CA ASP A 55 20.76 -7.26 -4.62
C ASP A 55 20.88 -8.74 -4.17
N ASN A 56 22.04 -9.37 -4.37
CA ASN A 56 22.20 -10.82 -4.26
C ASN A 56 23.00 -11.34 -3.03
N PRO A 57 23.18 -10.53 -1.99
CA PRO A 57 23.04 -11.03 -0.62
C PRO A 57 22.09 -10.17 0.22
N PRO A 58 21.52 -10.70 1.32
CA PRO A 58 20.69 -9.91 2.23
C PRO A 58 21.44 -8.67 2.75
N PRO A 59 20.72 -7.57 3.00
CA PRO A 59 19.26 -7.48 2.99
C PRO A 59 18.68 -7.33 1.57
N PHE A 60 17.57 -8.03 1.31
CA PHE A 60 16.90 -8.02 0.00
C PHE A 60 16.15 -6.70 -0.22
N PRO A 61 15.96 -6.25 -1.46
CA PRO A 61 15.10 -5.12 -1.79
C PRO A 61 13.70 -5.28 -1.20
N LEU A 62 13.13 -4.18 -0.72
CA LEU A 62 11.75 -4.19 -0.24
C LEU A 62 10.81 -4.65 -1.35
N ASP A 63 9.99 -5.66 -1.06
CA ASP A 63 8.82 -6.05 -1.85
C ASP A 63 7.65 -6.30 -0.90
N LEU A 64 6.93 -5.22 -0.61
CA LEU A 64 5.87 -5.19 0.40
C LEU A 64 4.51 -5.08 -0.26
N PHE A 65 3.67 -6.09 -0.07
CA PHE A 65 2.25 -6.02 -0.33
C PHE A 65 1.52 -5.47 0.92
N VAL A 66 0.70 -4.46 0.71
CA VAL A 66 -0.07 -3.76 1.74
C VAL A 66 -1.56 -3.92 1.43
N GLY A 67 -2.22 -4.83 2.14
CA GLY A 67 -3.66 -5.04 2.04
C GLY A 67 -4.42 -3.83 2.60
N ILE A 68 -5.34 -3.29 1.82
CA ILE A 68 -6.21 -2.18 2.25
C ILE A 68 -7.55 -2.77 2.71
N PRO A 69 -8.12 -2.33 3.85
CA PRO A 69 -9.41 -2.80 4.33
C PRO A 69 -10.50 -2.71 3.25
N LEU A 70 -11.23 -3.81 3.08
CA LEU A 70 -12.31 -3.88 2.10
C LEU A 70 -13.40 -2.83 2.36
N ALA A 71 -13.68 -2.50 3.62
CA ALA A 71 -14.67 -1.49 3.97
C ALA A 71 -14.27 -0.10 3.44
N GLU A 72 -13.00 0.26 3.56
CA GLU A 72 -12.44 1.53 3.06
C GLU A 72 -12.50 1.61 1.53
N LEU A 73 -12.12 0.53 0.84
CA LEU A 73 -12.21 0.45 -0.62
C LEU A 73 -13.66 0.51 -1.12
N LYS A 74 -14.59 -0.15 -0.43
CA LYS A 74 -16.02 -0.05 -0.76
C LYS A 74 -16.55 1.36 -0.54
N ALA A 75 -16.17 2.01 0.56
CA ALA A 75 -16.55 3.40 0.80
C ALA A 75 -16.07 4.31 -0.33
N LEU A 76 -14.82 4.15 -0.80
CA LEU A 76 -14.28 4.89 -1.94
C LEU A 76 -15.02 4.60 -3.25
N ALA A 77 -15.36 3.34 -3.51
CA ALA A 77 -16.06 2.92 -4.73
C ALA A 77 -17.48 3.49 -4.83
N HIS A 78 -18.19 3.59 -3.70
CA HIS A 78 -19.57 4.08 -3.65
C HIS A 78 -19.69 5.58 -3.37
N ALA A 79 -18.59 6.25 -3.01
CA ALA A 79 -18.59 7.67 -2.68
C ALA A 79 -18.82 8.56 -3.90
N ASP A 80 -19.57 9.64 -3.67
CA ASP A 80 -19.66 10.75 -4.61
C ASP A 80 -18.34 11.53 -4.72
N ALA A 81 -18.25 12.50 -5.63
CA ALA A 81 -17.00 13.23 -5.86
C ALA A 81 -16.47 13.97 -4.63
N ALA A 82 -17.35 14.54 -3.80
CA ALA A 82 -16.95 15.32 -2.63
C ALA A 82 -16.52 14.42 -1.47
N GLU A 83 -17.25 13.33 -1.23
CA GLU A 83 -16.92 12.33 -0.23
C GLU A 83 -15.63 11.59 -0.58
N ARG A 84 -15.47 11.22 -1.85
CA ARG A 84 -14.28 10.55 -2.37
C ARG A 84 -13.01 11.36 -2.14
N GLN A 85 -13.05 12.67 -2.38
CA GLN A 85 -11.88 13.52 -2.12
C GLN A 85 -11.51 13.54 -0.63
N LYS A 86 -12.49 13.53 0.27
CA LYS A 86 -12.26 13.45 1.72
C LYS A 86 -11.66 12.11 2.11
N LEU A 87 -12.19 11.01 1.56
CA LEU A 87 -11.69 9.66 1.82
C LEU A 87 -10.25 9.48 1.30
N ILE A 88 -9.92 10.00 0.11
CA ILE A 88 -8.56 9.99 -0.44
C ILE A 88 -7.61 10.77 0.47
N ALA A 89 -7.98 11.99 0.88
CA ALA A 89 -7.15 12.80 1.78
C ALA A 89 -6.96 12.12 3.16
N HIS A 90 -8.01 11.49 3.67
CA HIS A 90 -7.94 10.73 4.92
C HIS A 90 -7.04 9.49 4.79
N PHE A 91 -7.12 8.76 3.67
CA PHE A 91 -6.22 7.67 3.35
C PHE A 91 -4.77 8.16 3.39
N GLY A 92 -4.43 9.24 2.66
CA GLY A 92 -3.08 9.82 2.66
C GLY A 92 -2.57 10.21 4.05
N ALA A 93 -3.41 10.90 4.83
CA ALA A 93 -3.06 11.35 6.18
C ALA A 93 -2.82 10.20 7.17
N THR A 94 -3.47 9.05 6.97
CA THR A 94 -3.39 7.90 7.89
C THR A 94 -2.49 6.77 7.37
N PHE A 95 -2.10 6.79 6.09
CA PHE A 95 -1.39 5.69 5.44
C PHE A 95 -0.07 5.35 6.13
N SER A 96 0.85 6.32 6.25
CA SER A 96 2.18 6.10 6.83
C SER A 96 2.13 5.56 8.27
N PRO A 97 1.40 6.17 9.23
CA PRO A 97 1.33 5.63 10.57
C PRO A 97 0.65 4.25 10.64
N ARG A 98 -0.36 3.96 9.79
CA ARG A 98 -0.99 2.63 9.71
C ARG A 98 -0.03 1.59 9.14
N LEU A 99 0.74 1.94 8.12
CA LEU A 99 1.74 1.07 7.51
C LEU A 99 2.84 0.68 8.50
N LEU A 100 3.39 1.65 9.22
CA LEU A 100 4.43 1.40 10.22
C LEU A 100 3.93 0.47 11.34
N ARG A 101 2.69 0.66 11.82
CA ARG A 101 2.07 -0.26 12.79
C ARG A 101 1.88 -1.65 12.20
N ALA A 102 1.37 -1.76 10.98
CA ALA A 102 1.16 -3.04 10.31
C ALA A 102 2.47 -3.83 10.16
N ILE A 103 3.56 -3.15 9.81
CA ILE A 103 4.91 -3.75 9.75
C ILE A 103 5.36 -4.20 11.15
N GLN A 104 5.20 -3.36 12.17
CA GLN A 104 5.58 -3.70 13.55
C GLN A 104 4.81 -4.91 14.10
N HIS A 105 3.52 -5.05 13.73
CA HIS A 105 2.68 -6.16 14.16
C HIS A 105 3.00 -7.49 13.43
N PHE A 106 3.49 -7.42 12.20
CA PHE A 106 3.86 -8.61 11.43
C PHE A 106 5.17 -9.21 11.95
N ASP A 107 6.28 -8.46 11.81
CA ASP A 107 7.57 -8.70 12.46
C ASP A 107 8.50 -7.51 12.15
N ALA A 108 8.78 -6.69 13.16
CA ALA A 108 9.60 -5.48 13.02
C ALA A 108 11.04 -5.77 12.56
N HIS A 109 11.54 -7.01 12.70
CA HIS A 109 12.91 -7.36 12.31
C HIS A 109 13.02 -7.78 10.85
N THR A 110 11.90 -8.12 10.21
CA THR A 110 11.88 -8.64 8.84
C THR A 110 11.85 -7.52 7.80
N VAL A 111 11.22 -6.39 8.10
CA VAL A 111 11.02 -5.29 7.14
C VAL A 111 11.56 -3.99 7.69
N ASN A 112 12.57 -3.42 7.02
CA ASN A 112 13.03 -2.06 7.26
C ASN A 112 12.52 -1.14 6.14
N TYR A 113 11.30 -0.64 6.32
CA TYR A 113 10.64 0.23 5.34
C TYR A 113 11.40 1.54 5.11
N GLU A 114 11.97 2.15 6.15
CA GLU A 114 12.75 3.38 6.00
C GLU A 114 14.07 3.16 5.27
N ALA A 115 14.69 1.99 5.40
CA ALA A 115 15.88 1.63 4.63
C ALA A 115 15.54 1.16 3.21
N GLY A 116 14.34 0.61 3.02
CA GLY A 116 13.87 0.04 1.76
C GLY A 116 14.38 -1.37 1.50
N PHE A 117 14.56 -2.16 2.56
CA PHE A 117 15.00 -3.54 2.49
C PHE A 117 14.24 -4.46 3.45
N GLN A 118 14.37 -5.76 3.24
CA GLN A 118 13.80 -6.82 4.07
C GLN A 118 14.79 -7.99 4.25
N SER A 119 14.64 -8.74 5.32
CA SER A 119 15.55 -9.84 5.68
C SER A 119 15.26 -11.13 4.92
N GLU A 120 14.02 -11.33 4.48
CA GLU A 120 13.57 -12.51 3.73
C GLU A 120 13.40 -12.17 2.24
N PRO A 121 13.71 -13.08 1.32
CA PRO A 121 13.43 -12.87 -0.10
C PRO A 121 11.94 -13.02 -0.42
N GLY A 122 11.49 -12.37 -1.50
CA GLY A 122 10.11 -12.46 -1.99
C GLY A 122 9.16 -11.40 -1.41
N THR A 123 7.86 -11.60 -1.58
CA THR A 123 6.87 -10.61 -1.16
C THR A 123 6.49 -10.78 0.30
N THR A 124 6.69 -9.72 1.10
CA THR A 124 6.13 -9.64 2.45
C THR A 124 4.74 -9.02 2.39
N SER A 125 3.77 -9.59 3.10
CA SER A 125 2.38 -9.09 3.08
C SER A 125 1.97 -8.60 4.46
N VAL A 126 1.54 -7.34 4.53
CA VAL A 126 0.95 -6.72 5.72
C VAL A 126 -0.46 -6.23 5.41
N ILE A 127 -1.30 -6.06 6.42
CA ILE A 127 -2.66 -5.54 6.25
C ILE A 127 -2.78 -4.27 7.08
N LEU A 128 -3.26 -3.19 6.48
CA LEU A 128 -3.53 -1.96 7.24
C LEU A 128 -4.69 -2.20 8.19
N GLU A 129 -4.56 -1.72 9.43
CA GLU A 129 -5.67 -1.67 10.37
C GLU A 129 -6.78 -0.75 9.83
N ASP A 130 -8.01 -0.95 10.28
CA ASP A 130 -9.11 -0.05 9.94
C ASP A 130 -8.80 1.39 10.36
N SER A 131 -9.20 2.35 9.53
CA SER A 131 -9.16 3.77 9.85
C SER A 131 -10.26 4.11 10.85
N VAL A 132 -10.03 3.79 12.13
CA VAL A 132 -10.92 4.16 13.25
C VAL A 132 -10.88 5.67 13.47
#